data_AF-A0A1E1WM71-F1
#
_entry.id   AF-A0A1E1WM71-F1
#
_cell.length_a   1.000
_cell.length_b   1.000
_cell.length_c   1.000
_cell.angle_alpha   90.00
_cell.angle_beta   90.00
_cell.angle_gamma   90.00
#
_symmetry.space_group_name_H-M   'P 1'
#
loop_
_entity.id
_entity.type
_entity.pdbx_description
1 polymer ?
#
loop_
_entity_poly.entity_id
_entity_poly.type
_entity_poly.pdbx_seq_one_letter_code
_entity_poly.pdbx_strand_id
1 'polypeptide(L)'
;RIEWIPFCCTEKGKTEYMCTPNKVPIDDPVHRFSGIRCLNMTRPVSFQTSGCIANNTSPERINTATPIMDLSNVYGSVLNGSLRARTFKGGLLKEEVETGRVWPPSVPIGVCRLNQRPAETRCHGTPDDVTNTLAGINLVATWFWRQHNKIARKLAKIN
;
A
#
# COMPACT_ATOMS: atom_id res chain seq x y z
N ARG A 1 -5.09 -8.32 7.73
CA ARG A 1 -4.91 -7.06 6.97
C ARG A 1 -4.49 -6.01 7.99
N ILE A 2 -3.50 -5.17 7.71
CA ILE A 2 -3.13 -4.08 8.64
C ILE A 2 -4.28 -3.08 8.62
N GLU A 3 -4.99 -2.93 9.74
CA GLU A 3 -6.07 -1.97 9.87
C GLU A 3 -5.58 -0.79 10.70
N TRP A 4 -5.60 0.39 10.08
CA TRP A 4 -5.27 1.64 10.74
C TRP A 4 -6.36 1.96 11.75
N ILE A 5 -5.97 2.27 12.99
CA ILE A 5 -6.89 2.63 14.06
C ILE A 5 -7.02 4.16 14.10
N PRO A 6 -8.14 4.74 13.62
CA PRO A 6 -8.28 6.19 13.49
C PRO A 6 -8.67 6.89 14.79
N PHE A 7 -8.75 6.16 15.91
CA PHE A 7 -9.31 6.65 17.18
C PHE A 7 -8.33 6.55 18.36
N CYS A 8 -7.04 6.32 18.11
CA CYS A 8 -6.02 6.23 19.16
C CYS A 8 -5.87 7.50 20.03
N CYS A 9 -6.29 8.65 19.52
CA CYS A 9 -6.32 9.91 20.27
C CYS A 9 -7.63 10.16 21.05
N THR A 10 -8.56 9.22 21.03
CA THR A 10 -9.85 9.32 21.74
C THR A 10 -9.85 8.50 23.03
N GLU A 11 -10.89 8.63 23.85
CA GLU A 11 -11.05 7.82 25.08
C GLU A 11 -10.98 6.32 24.79
N LYS A 12 -11.62 5.88 23.70
CA LYS A 12 -11.59 4.49 23.23
C LYS A 12 -10.17 4.01 22.94
N GLY A 13 -9.28 4.89 22.48
CA GLY A 13 -7.89 4.57 22.17
C GLY A 13 -7.02 4.30 23.40
N LYS A 14 -7.42 4.78 24.59
CA LYS A 14 -6.59 4.65 25.80
C LYS A 14 -6.47 3.21 26.30
N THR A 15 -7.49 2.39 26.08
CA THR A 15 -7.53 0.97 26.48
C THR A 15 -7.21 0.02 25.32
N GLU A 16 -7.01 0.55 24.11
CA GLU A 16 -6.71 -0.24 22.92
C GLU A 16 -5.22 -0.59 22.87
N TYR A 17 -4.89 -1.88 22.97
CA TYR A 17 -3.52 -2.37 22.93
C TYR A 17 -2.81 -1.98 21.63
N MET A 18 -3.51 -1.89 20.50
CA MET A 18 -2.88 -1.51 19.24
C MET A 18 -2.64 0.01 19.11
N CYS A 19 -3.08 0.83 20.08
CA CYS A 19 -2.92 2.28 20.01
C CYS A 19 -1.66 2.81 20.71
N THR A 20 -0.78 3.43 19.94
CA THR A 20 0.45 4.08 20.43
C THR A 20 0.51 5.53 19.96
N PRO A 21 -0.47 6.38 20.29
CA PRO A 21 -0.57 7.72 19.73
C PRO A 21 0.67 8.57 20.04
N ASN A 22 1.04 9.44 19.09
CA ASN A 22 2.09 10.43 19.32
C ASN A 22 1.47 11.66 19.99
N LYS A 23 1.90 11.96 21.22
CA LYS A 23 1.50 13.19 21.91
C LYS A 23 2.29 14.37 21.33
N VAL A 24 1.59 15.46 21.03
CA VAL A 24 2.22 16.68 20.48
C VAL A 24 2.42 17.66 21.64
N PRO A 25 3.67 18.11 21.91
CA PRO A 25 3.97 19.09 22.95
C PRO A 25 3.19 20.40 22.78
N ILE A 26 3.01 21.15 23.88
CA ILE A 26 2.26 22.40 23.85
C ILE A 26 2.98 23.50 23.07
N ASP A 27 4.31 23.47 23.09
CA ASP A 27 5.26 24.38 22.46
C ASP A 27 5.77 23.87 21.11
N ASP A 28 5.14 22.83 20.54
CA ASP A 28 5.48 22.31 19.21
C ASP A 28 5.47 23.44 18.17
N PRO A 29 6.55 23.63 17.39
CA PRO A 29 6.70 24.80 16.53
C PRO A 29 5.67 24.86 15.40
N VAL A 30 5.11 23.72 14.99
CA VAL A 30 4.11 23.61 13.92
C VAL A 30 2.70 23.64 14.51
N HIS A 31 2.48 22.95 15.63
CA HIS A 31 1.15 22.70 16.19
C HIS A 31 0.77 23.57 17.40
N ARG A 32 1.66 24.44 17.90
CA ARG A 32 1.39 25.32 19.06
C ARG A 32 0.08 26.10 18.94
N PHE A 33 -0.33 26.48 17.73
CA PHE A 33 -1.57 27.24 17.48
C PHE A 33 -2.72 26.43 16.82
N SER A 34 -2.51 25.14 16.50
CA SER A 34 -3.51 24.36 15.74
C SER A 34 -4.50 23.58 16.61
N GLY A 35 -4.32 23.57 17.94
CA GLY A 35 -5.10 22.75 18.87
C GLY A 35 -4.83 21.24 18.78
N ILE A 36 -3.97 20.80 17.87
CA ILE A 36 -3.61 19.38 17.70
C ILE A 36 -2.62 19.02 18.81
N ARG A 37 -3.03 18.11 19.70
CA ARG A 37 -2.21 17.62 20.83
C ARG A 37 -1.97 16.11 20.80
N CYS A 38 -2.49 15.43 19.79
CA CYS A 38 -2.35 14.00 19.62
C CYS A 38 -2.48 13.65 18.13
N LEU A 39 -1.59 12.79 17.65
CA LEU A 39 -1.64 12.18 16.32
C LEU A 39 -1.91 10.68 16.46
N ASN A 40 -2.92 10.19 15.75
CA ASN A 40 -3.27 8.77 15.76
C ASN A 40 -2.08 7.95 15.23
N MET A 41 -1.66 6.93 15.98
CA MET A 41 -0.66 5.98 15.53
C MET A 41 -1.00 4.58 16.05
N THR A 42 -1.02 3.63 15.12
CA THR A 42 -1.25 2.21 15.39
C THR A 42 0.10 1.50 15.54
N ARG A 43 0.22 0.58 16.50
CA ARG A 43 1.41 -0.23 16.69
C ARG A 43 1.67 -1.07 15.43
N PRO A 44 2.95 -1.28 15.05
CA PRO A 44 3.26 -2.19 13.97
C PRO A 44 2.83 -3.61 14.33
N VAL A 45 2.38 -4.37 13.34
CA VAL A 45 2.07 -5.79 13.53
C VAL A 45 3.36 -6.55 13.84
N SER A 46 3.31 -7.35 14.90
CA SER A 46 4.35 -8.29 15.32
C SER A 46 3.88 -9.73 15.22
N PHE A 47 4.82 -10.68 15.27
CA PHE A 47 4.50 -12.12 15.31
C PHE A 47 3.63 -12.50 16.52
N GLN A 48 3.70 -11.75 17.61
CA GLN A 48 2.82 -11.90 18.77
C GLN A 48 1.40 -11.44 18.45
N THR A 49 1.24 -10.22 17.94
CA THR A 49 -0.09 -9.68 17.59
C THR A 49 -0.78 -10.45 16.46
N SER A 50 -0.03 -11.16 15.62
CA SER A 50 -0.58 -12.05 14.59
C SER A 50 -0.89 -13.46 15.12
N GLY A 51 -0.58 -13.77 16.38
CA GLY A 51 -0.78 -15.09 16.99
C GLY A 51 0.22 -16.15 16.55
N CYS A 52 1.33 -15.78 15.91
CA CYS A 52 2.36 -16.70 15.46
C CYS A 52 3.31 -17.11 16.60
N ILE A 53 3.56 -16.23 17.58
CA ILE A 53 4.41 -16.46 18.75
C ILE A 53 3.64 -16.01 20.00
N ALA A 54 3.94 -16.60 21.17
CA ALA A 54 3.31 -16.23 22.43
C ALA A 54 3.51 -14.74 22.80
N ASN A 55 2.46 -14.10 23.31
CA ASN A 55 2.42 -12.67 23.64
C ASN A 55 3.39 -12.23 24.76
N ASN A 56 3.95 -13.18 25.51
CA ASN A 56 4.91 -12.92 26.60
C ASN A 56 6.38 -12.91 26.15
N THR A 57 6.63 -12.91 24.84
CA THR A 57 7.98 -12.87 24.25
C THR A 57 8.33 -11.47 23.75
N SER A 58 9.61 -11.26 23.40
CA SER A 58 10.10 -9.99 22.84
C SER A 58 9.43 -9.66 21.50
N PRO A 59 8.76 -8.50 21.34
CA PRO A 59 8.07 -8.14 20.11
C PRO A 59 8.98 -8.11 18.88
N GLU A 60 8.61 -8.85 17.83
CA GLU A 60 9.33 -8.87 16.54
C GLU A 60 8.39 -8.51 15.39
N ARG A 61 8.78 -7.53 14.57
CA ARG A 61 7.94 -7.00 13.48
C ARG A 61 7.88 -7.96 12.31
N ILE A 62 6.73 -7.96 11.63
CA ILE A 62 6.56 -8.73 10.40
C ILE A 62 6.94 -7.86 9.20
N ASN A 63 7.81 -8.38 8.33
CA ASN A 63 8.05 -7.81 7.00
C ASN A 63 7.25 -8.62 5.96
N THR A 64 6.35 -7.95 5.24
CA THR A 64 5.54 -8.57 4.18
C THR A 64 6.15 -8.44 2.78
N ALA A 65 7.27 -7.72 2.66
CA ALA A 65 8.03 -7.63 1.42
C ALA A 65 8.96 -8.84 1.24
N THR A 66 9.26 -9.18 0.00
CA THR A 66 10.32 -10.14 -0.30
C THR A 66 11.69 -9.53 0.04
N PRO A 67 12.66 -10.32 0.53
CA PRO A 67 13.95 -9.79 0.97
C PRO A 67 14.90 -9.47 -0.20
N ILE A 68 14.52 -9.78 -1.44
CA ILE A 68 15.33 -9.63 -2.65
C ILE A 68 14.74 -8.58 -3.59
N MET A 69 15.57 -8.05 -4.50
CA MET A 69 15.13 -7.12 -5.54
C MET A 69 14.49 -7.87 -6.72
N ASP A 70 13.22 -8.27 -6.56
CA ASP A 70 12.48 -9.11 -7.52
C ASP A 70 11.28 -8.41 -8.18
N LEU A 71 11.11 -7.10 -7.96
CA LEU A 71 9.94 -6.31 -8.38
C LEU A 71 8.62 -6.86 -7.80
N SER A 72 8.62 -7.36 -6.56
CA SER A 72 7.41 -7.81 -5.85
C SER A 72 6.35 -6.72 -5.68
N ASN A 73 6.71 -5.43 -5.79
CA ASN A 73 5.73 -4.34 -5.87
C ASN A 73 4.89 -4.34 -7.17
N VAL A 74 5.43 -4.92 -8.25
CA VAL A 74 4.75 -5.11 -9.54
C VAL A 74 4.08 -6.48 -9.61
N TYR A 75 4.78 -7.53 -9.17
CA TYR A 75 4.36 -8.92 -9.33
C TYR A 75 3.65 -9.53 -8.11
N GLY A 76 3.68 -8.85 -6.96
CA GLY A 76 3.15 -9.30 -5.68
C GLY A 76 4.14 -10.11 -4.85
N SER A 77 4.14 -9.90 -3.54
CA SER A 77 4.84 -10.75 -2.56
C SER A 77 4.01 -11.96 -2.10
N VAL A 78 2.72 -12.01 -2.46
CA VAL A 78 1.80 -13.11 -2.15
C VAL A 78 1.07 -13.59 -3.40
N LEU A 79 0.82 -14.90 -3.47
CA LEU A 79 0.27 -15.56 -4.67
C LEU A 79 -1.05 -14.94 -5.13
N ASN A 80 -2.00 -14.71 -4.22
CA ASN A 80 -3.30 -14.14 -4.58
C ASN A 80 -3.15 -12.75 -5.24
N GLY A 81 -2.25 -11.90 -4.73
CA GLY A 81 -1.93 -10.61 -5.36
C GLY A 81 -1.41 -10.78 -6.78
N SER A 82 -0.47 -11.71 -6.98
CA SER A 82 0.13 -12.01 -8.28
C SER A 82 -0.90 -12.52 -9.29
N LEU A 83 -1.74 -13.47 -8.89
CA LEU A 83 -2.76 -14.05 -9.76
C LEU A 83 -3.79 -13.01 -10.21
N ARG A 84 -4.21 -12.11 -9.29
CA ARG A 84 -5.16 -11.03 -9.63
C ARG A 84 -4.61 -10.05 -10.66
N ALA A 85 -3.29 -9.83 -10.71
CA ALA A 85 -2.65 -8.90 -11.64
C ALA A 85 -2.47 -9.46 -13.06
N ARG A 86 -2.60 -10.78 -13.26
CA ARG A 86 -2.30 -11.45 -14.53
C ARG A 86 -3.54 -11.67 -15.39
N THR A 87 -3.40 -11.58 -16.71
CA THR A 87 -4.45 -11.96 -17.66
C THR A 87 -4.53 -13.47 -17.91
N PHE A 88 -3.44 -14.20 -17.58
CA PHE A 88 -3.20 -15.59 -17.99
C PHE A 88 -3.26 -15.82 -19.50
N LYS A 89 -3.07 -14.75 -20.29
CA LYS A 89 -3.07 -14.77 -21.75
C LYS A 89 -1.87 -14.00 -22.28
N GLY A 90 -1.04 -14.65 -23.09
CA GLY A 90 0.16 -14.05 -23.71
C GLY A 90 1.20 -13.56 -22.70
N GLY A 91 1.19 -14.10 -21.47
CA GLY A 91 2.10 -13.69 -20.40
C GLY A 91 1.89 -12.25 -19.91
N LEU A 92 0.70 -11.66 -20.11
CA LEU A 92 0.47 -10.24 -19.80
C LEU A 92 -0.02 -10.00 -18.36
N LEU A 93 0.31 -8.82 -17.85
CA LEU A 93 -0.40 -8.18 -16.75
C LEU A 93 -1.67 -7.51 -17.29
N LYS A 94 -2.72 -7.47 -16.47
CA LYS A 94 -3.96 -6.75 -16.80
C LYS A 94 -3.64 -5.28 -17.01
N GLU A 95 -4.22 -4.69 -18.03
CA GLU A 95 -4.05 -3.26 -18.32
C GLU A 95 -5.36 -2.68 -18.83
N GLU A 96 -5.49 -1.37 -18.67
CA GLU A 96 -6.61 -0.57 -19.18
C GLU A 96 -6.04 0.55 -20.04
N VAL A 97 -6.78 0.94 -21.07
CA VAL A 97 -6.40 2.03 -21.97
C VAL A 97 -7.35 3.20 -21.76
N GLU A 98 -6.78 4.35 -21.44
CA GLU A 98 -7.52 5.58 -21.21
C GLU A 98 -6.82 6.73 -21.93
N THR A 99 -7.53 7.46 -22.79
CA THR A 99 -6.97 8.56 -23.61
C THR A 99 -5.71 8.16 -24.39
N GLY A 100 -5.65 6.91 -24.88
CA GLY A 100 -4.50 6.38 -25.63
C GLY A 100 -3.28 6.01 -24.78
N ARG A 101 -3.39 6.08 -23.44
CA ARG A 101 -2.34 5.67 -22.50
C ARG A 101 -2.71 4.38 -21.80
N VAL A 102 -1.70 3.55 -21.55
CA VAL A 102 -1.84 2.25 -20.89
C VAL A 102 -1.57 2.41 -19.39
N TRP A 103 -2.49 1.91 -18.58
CA TRP A 103 -2.45 1.98 -17.12
C TRP A 103 -2.67 0.59 -16.51
N PRO A 104 -2.20 0.35 -15.26
CA PRO A 104 -2.70 -0.76 -14.47
C PRO A 104 -4.23 -0.66 -14.30
N PRO A 105 -4.91 -1.76 -13.94
CA PRO A 105 -6.36 -1.76 -13.74
C PRO A 105 -6.78 -0.69 -12.73
N SER A 106 -7.97 -0.13 -12.87
CA SER A 106 -8.50 0.79 -11.86
C SER A 106 -9.06 0.02 -10.66
N VAL A 107 -8.91 0.58 -9.45
CA VAL A 107 -9.52 0.04 -8.22
C VAL A 107 -10.31 1.10 -7.47
N PRO A 108 -11.31 0.71 -6.65
CA PRO A 108 -12.05 1.65 -5.83
C PRO A 108 -11.13 2.50 -4.94
N ILE A 109 -11.55 3.74 -4.68
CA ILE A 109 -10.87 4.82 -3.94
C ILE A 109 -10.48 4.43 -2.50
N GLY A 110 -10.95 3.27 -2.02
CA GLY A 110 -10.72 2.75 -0.68
C GLY A 110 -9.26 2.73 -0.22
N VAL A 111 -8.29 2.73 -1.14
CA VAL A 111 -6.85 2.76 -0.85
C VAL A 111 -6.18 4.10 -1.17
N CYS A 112 -6.79 4.98 -1.98
CA CYS A 112 -6.28 6.34 -2.22
C CYS A 112 -7.27 7.38 -1.67
N ARG A 113 -7.25 7.58 -0.35
CA ARG A 113 -8.24 8.43 0.36
C ARG A 113 -8.29 9.89 -0.11
N LEU A 114 -7.18 10.40 -0.66
CA LEU A 114 -7.04 11.77 -1.15
C LEU A 114 -7.43 11.92 -2.63
N ASN A 115 -7.69 10.81 -3.31
CA ASN A 115 -8.29 10.81 -4.62
C ASN A 115 -9.80 11.01 -4.33
N GLN A 116 -10.36 12.21 -4.55
CA GLN A 116 -11.81 12.47 -4.51
C GLN A 116 -12.29 13.34 -5.70
N ARG A 117 -13.33 12.87 -6.41
CA ARG A 117 -13.93 13.63 -7.53
C ARG A 117 -14.29 15.05 -7.07
N PRO A 118 -14.14 16.08 -7.93
CA PRO A 118 -13.91 16.04 -9.39
C PRO A 118 -12.43 16.03 -9.81
N ALA A 119 -11.48 16.09 -8.88
CA ALA A 119 -10.05 16.23 -9.18
C ALA A 119 -9.28 14.89 -9.29
N GLU A 120 -9.98 13.75 -9.30
CA GLU A 120 -9.33 12.43 -9.28
C GLU A 120 -8.79 11.96 -10.62
N THR A 121 -7.61 11.37 -10.54
CA THR A 121 -6.83 10.92 -11.70
C THR A 121 -6.59 9.42 -11.74
N ARG A 122 -7.25 8.59 -10.88
CA ARG A 122 -7.23 7.10 -10.82
C ARG A 122 -6.37 6.47 -9.70
N CYS A 123 -6.85 5.36 -9.13
CA CYS A 123 -6.07 4.43 -8.30
C CYS A 123 -5.70 3.19 -9.11
N HIS A 124 -4.47 2.72 -8.99
CA HIS A 124 -3.95 1.57 -9.73
C HIS A 124 -4.05 0.28 -8.91
N GLY A 125 -4.71 -0.73 -9.47
CA GLY A 125 -4.88 -2.07 -8.93
C GLY A 125 -3.65 -2.94 -9.13
N THR A 126 -2.58 -2.62 -8.40
CA THR A 126 -1.36 -3.42 -8.32
C THR A 126 -1.45 -4.44 -7.18
N PRO A 127 -0.57 -5.47 -7.16
CA PRO A 127 -0.49 -6.41 -6.04
C PRO A 127 -0.11 -5.78 -4.69
N ASP A 128 0.57 -4.63 -4.71
CA ASP A 128 0.95 -3.84 -3.54
C ASP A 128 0.24 -2.47 -3.57
N ASP A 129 -0.50 -2.12 -2.53
CA ASP A 129 -1.25 -0.86 -2.43
C ASP A 129 -0.34 0.36 -2.24
N VAL A 130 0.91 0.16 -1.79
CA VAL A 130 1.90 1.24 -1.58
C VAL A 130 2.20 2.00 -2.86
N THR A 131 1.99 1.39 -4.02
CA THR A 131 2.14 2.03 -5.34
C THR A 131 1.26 3.27 -5.51
N ASN A 132 0.19 3.43 -4.73
CA ASN A 132 -0.72 4.56 -4.80
C ASN A 132 -0.44 5.68 -3.78
N THR A 133 0.65 5.57 -3.01
CA THR A 133 0.94 6.52 -1.90
C THR A 133 1.54 7.84 -2.38
N LEU A 134 2.60 7.79 -3.18
CA LEU A 134 3.33 8.95 -3.69
C LEU A 134 3.40 8.90 -5.20
N ALA A 135 3.28 10.06 -5.85
CA ALA A 135 3.30 10.18 -7.31
C ALA A 135 4.55 9.54 -7.94
N GLY A 136 5.73 9.72 -7.32
CA GLY A 136 6.98 9.12 -7.80
C GLY A 136 6.97 7.57 -7.75
N ILE A 137 6.49 6.99 -6.65
CA ILE A 137 6.35 5.54 -6.51
C ILE A 137 5.37 5.00 -7.54
N ASN A 138 4.24 5.68 -7.71
CA ASN A 138 3.20 5.32 -8.68
C ASN A 138 3.71 5.34 -10.12
N LEU A 139 4.48 6.37 -10.47
CA LEU A 139 5.07 6.53 -11.80
C LEU A 139 6.02 5.37 -12.13
N VAL A 140 6.90 5.01 -11.18
CA VAL A 140 7.86 3.91 -11.36
C VAL A 140 7.12 2.57 -11.48
N ALA A 141 6.13 2.31 -10.64
CA ALA A 141 5.31 1.10 -10.73
C ALA A 141 4.61 1.00 -12.09
N THR A 142 4.00 2.10 -12.56
CA THR A 142 3.34 2.18 -13.88
C THR A 142 4.33 1.95 -15.03
N TRP A 143 5.55 2.46 -14.91
CA TRP A 143 6.59 2.24 -15.92
C TRP A 143 6.95 0.75 -16.03
N PHE A 144 7.27 0.09 -14.91
CA PHE A 144 7.57 -1.35 -14.93
C PHE A 144 6.40 -2.19 -15.42
N TRP A 145 5.16 -1.82 -15.06
CA TRP A 145 3.95 -2.47 -15.56
C TRP A 145 3.85 -2.45 -17.08
N ARG A 146 4.01 -1.26 -17.68
CA ARG A 146 4.00 -1.08 -19.14
C ARG A 146 5.17 -1.80 -19.81
N GLN A 147 6.34 -1.77 -19.18
CA GLN A 147 7.54 -2.41 -19.70
C GLN A 147 7.40 -3.94 -19.73
N HIS A 148 6.77 -4.54 -18.71
CA HIS A 148 6.46 -5.97 -18.69
C HIS A 148 5.63 -6.37 -19.91
N ASN A 149 4.48 -5.71 -20.13
CA ASN A 149 3.61 -6.03 -21.26
C ASN A 149 4.28 -5.74 -22.61
N LYS A 150 5.15 -4.72 -22.70
CA LYS A 150 5.97 -4.45 -23.89
C LYS A 150 6.94 -5.60 -24.18
N ILE A 151 7.62 -6.13 -23.16
CA ILE A 151 8.55 -7.26 -23.31
C ILE A 151 7.78 -8.52 -23.69
N ALA A 152 6.71 -8.87 -22.98
CA ALA A 152 5.89 -10.05 -23.25
C ALA A 152 5.37 -10.07 -24.70
N ARG A 153 4.84 -8.93 -25.19
CA ARG A 153 4.40 -8.78 -26.59
C ARG A 153 5.52 -8.94 -27.62
N LYS A 154 6.75 -8.53 -27.28
CA LYS A 154 7.91 -8.71 -28.17
C LYS A 154 8.36 -10.17 -28.18
N LEU A 155 8.42 -10.81 -27.01
CA LEU A 155 8.81 -12.21 -26.89
C LEU A 155 7.83 -13.13 -27.63
N ALA A 156 6.52 -12.86 -27.57
CA ALA A 156 5.48 -13.60 -28.29
C ALA A 156 5.53 -13.46 -29.83
N LYS A 157 6.41 -12.61 -30.37
CA LYS A 157 6.68 -12.54 -31.82
C LYS A 157 7.90 -13.36 -32.23
N ILE A 158 8.74 -13.71 -31.26
CA ILE A 158 10.01 -14.41 -31.48
C ILE A 158 9.83 -15.91 -31.18
N ASN A 159 9.03 -16.24 -30.16
CA ASN A 159 8.61 -17.58 -29.77
C ASN A 159 7.09 -17.63 -29.62
#